data_AF-A0A943G0I4-F1
#
_entry.id   AF-A0A943G0I4-F1
#
_cell.length_a   1.000
_cell.length_b   1.000
_cell.length_c   1.000
_cell.angle_alpha   90.00
_cell.angle_beta   90.00
_cell.angle_gamma   90.00
#
_symmetry.space_group_name_H-M   'P 1'
#
loop_
_entity.id
_entity.type
_entity.pdbx_description
1 polymer ?
#
loop_
_entity_poly.entity_id
_entity_poly.type
_entity_poly.pdbx_seq_one_letter_code
_entity_poly.pdbx_strand_id
1 'polypeptide(L)'
;MKKALSIVKTIVVILLVIVAVGMMIFTIVSAATFDRNDRDLFGYKAFIVLSDSMSATDFDAGDLVIVKEVDPATLKEGDIISYTSQNSSNYGEIVTHKIRRLTTDANGEPGFVTYGTTTDTDDETIVTYPFVNGKYVAHLPNVGTFFQFLKTTPGYICCILLPFMLLILIQGLNCIRLFRRYKNEQKAELQQERDQIEAQRAESMKMLQELQALKAQMSSQHASADSENQTKAEESSANKTPNVDTANGTTDTDAVTSDHNPT
;
A
#
# COMPACT_ATOMS: atom_id res chain seq x y z
N MET A 1 27.09 -1.02 -4.47
CA MET A 1 26.19 0.17 -4.49
C MET A 1 24.70 -0.16 -4.54
N LYS A 2 24.21 -1.08 -5.41
CA LYS A 2 22.77 -1.42 -5.50
C LYS A 2 22.14 -1.95 -4.20
N LYS A 3 22.87 -2.76 -3.41
CA LYS A 3 22.41 -3.28 -2.10
C LYS A 3 22.28 -2.20 -1.03
N ALA A 4 23.21 -1.25 -0.99
CA ALA A 4 23.14 -0.11 -0.08
C ALA A 4 21.93 0.78 -0.40
N LEU A 5 21.68 1.04 -1.69
CA LEU A 5 20.54 1.84 -2.13
C LEU A 5 19.18 1.20 -1.80
N SER A 6 19.07 -0.13 -1.87
CA SER A 6 17.85 -0.84 -1.47
C SER A 6 17.62 -0.82 0.03
N ILE A 7 18.69 -0.94 0.84
CA ILE A 7 18.59 -0.87 2.31
C ILE A 7 18.15 0.53 2.73
N VAL A 8 18.79 1.58 2.19
CA VAL A 8 18.42 2.98 2.46
C VAL A 8 16.96 3.23 2.10
N LYS A 9 16.51 2.75 0.93
CA LYS A 9 15.10 2.87 0.53
C LYS A 9 14.15 2.18 1.50
N THR A 10 14.47 0.97 1.94
CA THR A 10 13.64 0.24 2.92
C THR A 10 13.56 1.00 4.24
N ILE A 11 14.69 1.52 4.74
CA ILE A 11 14.73 2.31 5.97
C ILE A 11 13.88 3.58 5.82
N VAL A 12 13.99 4.30 4.70
CA VAL A 12 13.18 5.51 4.43
C VAL A 12 11.68 5.18 4.39
N VAL A 13 11.29 4.07 3.76
CA VAL A 13 9.88 3.65 3.71
C VAL A 13 9.37 3.25 5.10
N ILE A 14 10.15 2.47 5.87
CA ILE A 14 9.79 2.10 7.25
C ILE A 14 9.64 3.35 8.12
N LEU A 15 10.57 4.31 8.01
CA LEU A 15 10.51 5.57 8.74
C LEU A 15 9.25 6.37 8.37
N LEU A 16 8.93 6.50 7.08
CA LEU A 16 7.71 7.16 6.62
C LEU A 16 6.44 6.46 7.12
N VAL A 17 6.41 5.13 7.14
CA VAL A 17 5.28 4.36 7.68
C VAL A 17 5.14 4.58 9.18
N ILE A 18 6.23 4.57 9.95
CA ILE A 18 6.22 4.87 11.39
C ILE A 18 5.69 6.28 11.62
N VAL A 19 6.14 7.27 10.84
CA VAL A 19 5.65 8.65 10.94
C VAL A 19 4.17 8.73 10.59
N ALA A 20 3.71 8.05 9.54
CA ALA A 20 2.30 8.03 9.15
C ALA A 20 1.40 7.36 10.19
N VAL A 21 1.81 6.22 10.74
CA VAL A 21 1.09 5.51 11.82
C VAL A 21 1.10 6.35 13.09
N GLY A 22 2.24 6.96 13.43
CA GLY A 22 2.37 7.88 14.56
C GLY A 22 1.42 9.08 14.41
N MET A 23 1.38 9.70 13.23
CA MET A 23 0.44 10.79 12.93
C MET A 23 -1.02 10.34 12.94
N MET A 24 -1.33 9.11 12.52
CA MET A 24 -2.68 8.55 12.59
C MET A 24 -3.12 8.33 14.05
N ILE A 25 -2.28 7.68 14.86
CA ILE A 25 -2.54 7.52 16.29
C ILE A 25 -2.67 8.88 16.94
N PHE A 26 -1.80 9.83 16.60
CA PHE A 26 -1.83 11.18 17.12
C PHE A 26 -3.09 11.95 16.73
N THR A 27 -3.56 11.87 15.49
CA THR A 27 -4.82 12.51 15.07
C THR A 27 -6.03 11.89 15.77
N ILE A 28 -6.03 10.57 15.97
CA ILE A 28 -7.06 9.87 16.75
C ILE A 28 -7.01 10.33 18.22
N VAL A 29 -5.84 10.35 18.84
CA VAL A 29 -5.66 10.81 20.23
C VAL A 29 -6.04 12.27 20.36
N SER A 30 -5.66 13.12 19.40
CA SER A 30 -6.00 14.54 19.39
C SER A 30 -7.52 14.73 19.28
N ALA A 31 -8.19 14.10 18.32
CA ALA A 31 -9.65 14.13 18.22
C ALA A 31 -10.34 13.51 19.45
N ALA A 32 -9.73 12.49 20.06
CA ALA A 32 -10.25 11.80 21.23
C ALA A 32 -10.05 12.57 22.55
N THR A 33 -9.04 13.43 22.64
CA THR A 33 -8.62 14.12 23.87
C THR A 33 -9.05 15.58 23.89
N PHE A 34 -9.00 16.27 22.74
CA PHE A 34 -9.31 17.71 22.68
C PHE A 34 -10.79 18.02 22.45
N ASP A 35 -11.59 17.06 21.97
CA ASP A 35 -13.00 17.30 21.61
C ASP A 35 -13.98 16.87 22.72
N ARG A 36 -13.47 16.26 23.81
CA ARG A 36 -14.29 15.80 24.93
C ARG A 36 -13.59 16.06 26.26
N ASN A 37 -14.19 16.95 27.05
CA ASN A 37 -13.77 17.44 28.36
C ASN A 37 -13.55 16.36 29.45
N ASP A 38 -13.82 15.08 29.15
CA ASP A 38 -14.06 14.04 30.15
C ASP A 38 -13.26 12.74 29.92
N ARG A 39 -12.00 12.80 29.51
CA ARG A 39 -11.16 11.60 29.54
C ARG A 39 -9.82 11.80 30.22
N ASP A 40 -9.82 11.50 31.51
CA ASP A 40 -8.64 11.27 32.33
C ASP A 40 -7.82 10.09 31.78
N LEU A 41 -6.75 10.41 31.05
CA LEU A 41 -5.66 9.46 30.85
C LEU A 41 -4.84 9.47 32.15
N PHE A 42 -5.20 8.56 33.08
CA PHE A 42 -4.52 8.40 34.37
C PHE A 42 -4.55 9.66 35.28
N GLY A 43 -5.63 10.44 35.22
CA GLY A 43 -5.80 11.67 36.00
C GLY A 43 -5.00 12.86 35.45
N TYR A 44 -4.54 12.78 34.19
CA TYR A 44 -3.92 13.90 33.49
C TYR A 44 -4.82 14.39 32.36
N LYS A 45 -4.93 15.71 32.24
CA LYS A 45 -5.66 16.43 31.19
C LYS A 45 -4.69 17.38 30.49
N ALA A 46 -4.86 17.54 29.18
CA ALA A 46 -4.03 18.42 28.37
C ALA A 46 -4.91 19.47 27.69
N PHE A 47 -4.59 20.74 27.89
CA PHE A 47 -5.34 21.88 27.36
C PHE A 47 -4.43 22.79 26.56
N ILE A 48 -4.94 23.35 25.46
CA ILE A 48 -4.21 24.37 24.69
C ILE A 48 -4.48 25.72 25.32
N VAL A 49 -3.43 26.47 25.65
CA VAL A 49 -3.54 27.82 26.18
C VAL A 49 -4.05 28.75 25.09
N LEU A 50 -5.22 29.33 25.31
CA LEU A 50 -5.89 30.21 24.34
C LEU A 50 -5.52 31.69 24.56
N SER A 51 -5.22 32.09 25.80
CA SER A 51 -4.97 33.47 26.19
C SER A 51 -3.58 33.67 26.80
N ASP A 52 -3.05 34.88 26.65
CA ASP A 52 -1.73 35.26 27.17
C ASP A 52 -1.77 35.71 28.65
N SER A 53 -2.81 35.36 29.39
CA SER A 53 -3.05 35.83 30.76
C SER A 53 -2.08 35.26 31.81
N MET A 54 -1.31 34.24 31.44
CA MET A 54 -0.28 33.59 32.26
C MET A 54 1.16 33.75 31.74
N SER A 55 1.38 34.56 30.69
CA SER A 55 2.70 34.72 30.04
C SER A 55 3.78 35.28 30.98
N ALA A 56 3.38 35.95 32.06
CA ALA A 56 4.32 36.45 33.05
C ALA A 56 4.94 35.39 33.98
N THR A 57 4.37 34.17 34.07
CA THR A 57 4.89 33.15 35.00
C THR A 57 5.55 31.98 34.33
N ASP A 58 4.89 31.25 33.42
CA ASP A 58 5.45 29.96 33.00
C ASP A 58 5.09 29.47 31.59
N PHE A 59 4.12 30.06 30.88
CA PHE A 59 3.69 29.55 29.55
C PHE A 59 2.93 30.61 28.73
N ASP A 60 3.14 30.57 27.41
CA ASP A 60 2.59 31.54 26.46
C ASP A 60 1.30 31.03 25.79
N ALA A 61 0.55 31.95 25.20
CA ALA A 61 -0.58 31.58 24.34
C ALA A 61 -0.11 30.66 23.19
N GLY A 62 -0.79 29.53 23.01
CA GLY A 62 -0.40 28.50 22.05
C GLY A 62 0.43 27.35 22.62
N ASP A 63 0.75 27.35 23.92
CA ASP A 63 1.37 26.20 24.56
C ASP A 63 0.37 25.11 24.92
N LEU A 64 0.86 23.88 25.08
CA LEU A 64 0.06 22.77 25.60
C LEU A 64 0.36 22.61 27.10
N VAL A 65 -0.65 22.81 27.93
CA VAL A 65 -0.56 22.70 29.39
C VAL A 65 -1.08 21.34 29.84
N ILE A 66 -0.32 20.69 30.71
CA ILE A 66 -0.66 19.42 31.34
C ILE A 66 -1.09 19.69 32.78
N VAL A 67 -2.30 19.26 33.08
CA VAL A 67 -2.98 19.41 34.37
C VAL A 67 -3.20 18.03 34.96
N LYS A 68 -3.00 17.89 36.27
CA LYS A 68 -3.29 16.68 37.01
C LYS A 68 -4.51 16.90 37.90
N GLU A 69 -5.47 16.00 37.82
CA GLU A 69 -6.58 15.96 38.74
C GLU A 69 -6.07 15.70 40.17
N VAL A 70 -6.40 16.61 41.07
CA VAL A 70 -6.05 16.55 42.49
C VAL A 70 -7.25 16.97 43.29
N ASP A 71 -7.35 16.46 44.52
CA ASP A 71 -8.38 16.92 45.46
C ASP A 71 -8.22 18.44 45.69
N PRO A 72 -9.22 19.26 45.36
CA PRO A 72 -9.14 20.70 45.53
C PRO A 72 -8.83 21.13 46.97
N ALA A 73 -9.19 20.33 47.98
CA ALA A 73 -8.87 20.62 49.37
C ALA A 73 -7.35 20.61 49.68
N THR A 74 -6.54 20.01 48.80
CA THR A 74 -5.07 19.96 48.95
C THR A 74 -4.36 21.16 48.34
N LEU A 75 -5.07 21.98 47.55
CA LEU A 75 -4.53 23.15 46.86
C LEU A 75 -4.26 24.29 47.83
N LYS A 76 -3.23 25.08 47.53
CA LYS A 76 -2.79 26.19 48.39
C LYS A 76 -2.60 27.47 47.59
N GLU A 77 -2.51 28.58 48.31
CA GLU A 77 -2.09 29.87 47.75
C GLU A 77 -0.77 29.71 46.98
N GLY A 78 -0.73 30.27 45.78
CA GLY A 78 0.40 30.16 44.87
C GLY A 78 0.36 28.97 43.90
N ASP A 79 -0.55 28.01 44.07
CA ASP A 79 -0.73 26.94 43.08
C ASP A 79 -1.41 27.47 41.82
N ILE A 80 -1.03 26.94 40.65
CA ILE A 80 -1.69 27.22 39.38
C ILE A 80 -2.70 26.11 39.11
N ILE A 81 -3.94 26.49 38.83
CA ILE A 81 -5.04 25.57 38.58
C ILE A 81 -5.71 25.87 37.25
N SER A 82 -6.20 24.82 36.59
CA SER A 82 -7.12 24.96 35.47
C SER A 82 -8.52 24.66 35.95
N TYR A 83 -9.47 25.52 35.59
CA TYR A 83 -10.86 25.40 36.01
C TYR A 83 -11.79 25.81 34.87
N THR A 84 -13.03 25.34 34.95
CA THR A 84 -14.09 25.72 34.02
C THR A 84 -14.70 27.02 34.49
N SER A 85 -14.58 28.08 33.69
CA SER A 85 -15.05 29.42 34.03
C SER A 85 -16.57 29.47 34.13
N GLN A 86 -17.05 30.04 35.23
CA GLN A 86 -18.46 30.33 35.46
C GLN A 86 -18.84 31.79 35.15
N ASN A 87 -17.88 32.60 34.67
CA ASN A 87 -18.15 34.00 34.33
C ASN A 87 -18.99 34.07 33.06
N SER A 88 -20.00 34.95 33.05
CA SER A 88 -20.87 35.21 31.89
C SER A 88 -20.13 35.49 30.57
N SER A 89 -18.94 36.11 30.61
CA SER A 89 -18.15 36.43 29.43
C SER A 89 -17.49 35.22 28.77
N ASN A 90 -17.02 34.27 29.59
CA ASN A 90 -16.23 33.10 29.16
C ASN A 90 -16.81 31.81 29.76
N TYR A 91 -18.14 31.69 29.79
CA TYR A 91 -18.82 30.60 30.48
C TYR A 91 -18.53 29.27 29.80
N GLY A 92 -18.06 28.28 30.56
CA GLY A 92 -17.72 26.94 30.06
C GLY A 92 -16.33 26.84 29.39
N GLU A 93 -15.59 27.95 29.30
CA GLU A 93 -14.21 27.93 28.83
C GLU A 93 -13.25 27.47 29.93
N ILE A 94 -12.15 26.83 29.54
CA ILE A 94 -11.13 26.37 30.49
C ILE A 94 -10.12 27.50 30.68
N VAL A 95 -10.04 28.00 31.90
CA VAL A 95 -9.13 29.08 32.31
C VAL A 95 -8.08 28.51 33.24
N THR A 96 -6.83 28.95 33.08
CA THR A 96 -5.71 28.52 33.93
C THR A 96 -5.13 29.73 34.61
N HIS A 97 -5.30 29.86 35.93
CA HIS A 97 -4.83 31.00 36.72
C HIS A 97 -4.20 30.56 38.04
N LYS A 98 -3.52 31.49 38.72
CA LYS A 98 -2.85 31.24 40.00
C LYS A 98 -3.79 31.53 41.17
N ILE A 99 -3.77 30.69 42.19
CA ILE A 99 -4.54 30.89 43.42
C ILE A 99 -3.90 32.02 44.22
N ARG A 100 -4.67 33.08 44.49
CA ARG A 100 -4.26 34.16 45.39
C ARG A 100 -4.60 33.86 46.84
N ARG A 101 -5.83 33.42 47.09
CA ARG A 101 -6.32 33.07 48.43
C ARG A 101 -7.44 32.05 48.41
N LEU A 102 -7.55 31.30 49.50
CA LEU A 102 -8.70 30.44 49.77
C LEU A 102 -9.85 31.29 50.32
N THR A 103 -11.06 31.06 49.82
CA THR A 103 -12.26 31.80 50.24
C THR A 103 -13.47 30.87 50.26
N THR A 104 -14.61 31.42 50.64
CA THR A 104 -15.91 30.77 50.57
C THR A 104 -16.82 31.60 49.68
N ASP A 105 -17.61 30.95 48.84
CA ASP A 105 -18.62 31.62 48.01
C ASP A 105 -19.81 32.10 48.87
N ALA A 106 -20.70 32.91 48.29
CA ALA A 106 -21.90 33.45 48.94
C ALA A 106 -22.81 32.35 49.55
N ASN A 107 -22.73 31.12 49.02
CA ASN A 107 -23.50 29.98 49.49
C ASN A 107 -22.82 29.16 50.62
N GLY A 108 -21.61 29.54 51.05
CA GLY A 108 -20.88 28.79 52.08
C GLY A 108 -19.96 27.69 51.54
N GLU A 109 -19.85 27.55 50.22
CA GLU A 109 -19.01 26.54 49.56
C GLU A 109 -17.54 26.99 49.46
N PRO A 110 -16.56 26.11 49.74
CA PRO A 110 -15.14 26.44 49.64
C PRO A 110 -14.74 26.69 48.17
N GLY A 111 -13.87 27.67 47.99
CA GLY A 111 -13.38 28.07 46.67
C GLY A 111 -12.09 28.88 46.73
N PHE A 112 -11.70 29.38 45.57
CA PHE A 112 -10.45 30.11 45.39
C PHE A 112 -10.73 31.45 44.71
N VAL A 113 -9.99 32.47 45.13
CA VAL A 113 -9.81 33.68 44.33
C VAL A 113 -8.56 33.46 43.49
N THR A 114 -8.73 33.46 42.17
CA THR A 114 -7.67 33.29 41.19
C THR A 114 -7.31 34.63 40.55
N TYR A 115 -6.15 34.69 39.91
CA TYR A 115 -5.72 35.85 39.14
C TYR A 115 -4.82 35.44 37.98
N GLY A 116 -4.93 36.15 36.87
CA GLY A 116 -3.99 36.07 35.75
C GLY A 116 -2.69 36.78 36.12
N THR A 117 -1.55 36.12 35.94
CA THR A 117 -0.25 36.68 36.35
C THR A 117 0.20 37.85 35.48
N THR A 118 -0.35 37.98 34.27
CA THR A 118 -0.03 39.07 33.34
C THR A 118 -0.70 40.39 33.73
N THR A 119 -1.94 40.35 34.23
CA THR A 119 -2.68 41.55 34.66
C THR A 119 -2.55 41.82 36.16
N ASP A 120 -2.22 40.79 36.95
CA ASP A 120 -2.13 40.83 38.42
C ASP A 120 -3.42 41.21 39.15
N THR A 121 -4.56 41.21 38.43
CA THR A 121 -5.88 41.56 38.93
C THR A 121 -6.66 40.31 39.35
N ASP A 122 -7.27 40.37 40.53
CA ASP A 122 -8.16 39.30 41.04
C ASP A 122 -9.34 39.08 40.09
N ASP A 123 -9.64 37.82 39.81
CA ASP A 123 -10.84 37.44 39.09
C ASP A 123 -12.09 37.74 39.92
N GLU A 124 -13.14 38.28 39.29
CA GLU A 124 -14.39 38.68 39.98
C GLU A 124 -15.19 37.48 40.49
N THR A 125 -15.03 36.31 39.84
CA THR A 125 -15.80 35.10 40.14
C THR A 125 -14.97 34.13 40.98
N ILE A 126 -15.53 33.69 42.11
CA ILE A 126 -14.90 32.66 42.95
C ILE A 126 -14.98 31.31 42.25
N VAL A 127 -13.86 30.60 42.21
CA VAL A 127 -13.78 29.25 41.65
C VAL A 127 -14.08 28.23 42.76
N THR A 128 -15.28 27.66 42.74
CA THR A 128 -15.64 26.59 43.70
C THR A 128 -15.06 25.24 43.27
N TYR A 129 -14.86 24.35 44.25
CA TYR A 129 -14.18 23.06 44.06
C TYR A 129 -14.70 22.21 42.89
N PRO A 130 -16.02 22.11 42.62
CA PRO A 130 -16.54 21.29 41.53
C PRO A 130 -16.08 21.72 40.12
N PHE A 131 -15.64 22.96 39.96
CA PHE A 131 -15.22 23.51 38.68
C PHE A 131 -13.70 23.45 38.47
N VAL A 132 -12.94 23.01 39.48
CA VAL A 132 -11.49 22.83 39.38
C VAL A 132 -11.22 21.56 38.58
N ASN A 133 -10.63 21.70 37.40
CA ASN A 133 -10.25 20.57 36.55
C ASN A 133 -8.93 19.92 37.00
N GLY A 134 -8.06 20.68 37.70
CA GLY A 134 -6.88 20.14 38.38
C GLY A 134 -5.75 21.15 38.55
N LYS A 135 -4.59 20.66 39.00
CA LYS A 135 -3.36 21.44 39.23
C LYS A 135 -2.41 21.37 38.04
N TYR A 136 -1.85 22.50 37.65
CA TYR A 136 -0.80 22.60 36.65
C TYR A 136 0.43 21.76 37.05
N VAL A 137 0.98 21.00 36.10
CA VAL A 137 2.19 20.19 36.31
C VAL A 137 3.32 20.61 35.38
N ALA A 138 3.03 20.77 34.09
CA ALA A 138 4.03 21.08 33.08
C ALA A 138 3.39 21.73 31.84
N HIS A 139 4.20 22.39 31.03
CA HIS A 139 3.82 22.87 29.71
C HIS A 139 4.78 22.34 28.64
N LEU A 140 4.28 22.21 27.41
CA LEU A 140 5.08 21.93 26.23
C LEU A 140 5.00 23.14 25.29
N PRO A 141 6.13 23.87 25.10
CA PRO A 141 6.13 25.09 24.31
C PRO A 141 5.88 24.80 22.82
N ASN A 142 5.13 25.67 22.14
CA ASN A 142 4.79 25.62 20.70
C ASN A 142 4.01 24.38 20.23
N VAL A 143 3.70 23.44 21.12
CA VAL A 143 2.96 22.21 20.75
C VAL A 143 1.50 22.56 20.43
N GLY A 144 0.86 23.42 21.22
CA GLY A 144 -0.50 23.89 20.92
C GLY A 144 -0.58 24.66 19.60
N THR A 145 0.41 25.51 19.30
CA THR A 145 0.53 26.22 18.01
C THR A 145 0.70 25.26 16.85
N PHE A 146 1.52 24.22 17.00
CA PHE A 146 1.64 23.16 16.01
C PHE A 146 0.32 22.40 15.81
N PHE A 147 -0.41 22.10 16.89
CA PHE A 147 -1.75 21.50 16.79
C PHE A 147 -2.75 22.40 16.07
N GLN A 148 -2.76 23.70 16.39
CA GLN A 148 -3.60 24.67 15.70
C GLN A 148 -3.23 24.75 14.22
N PHE A 149 -1.93 24.78 13.89
CA PHE A 149 -1.45 24.73 12.51
C PHE A 149 -1.91 23.45 11.81
N LEU A 150 -1.80 22.28 12.45
CA LEU A 150 -2.24 21.00 11.89
C LEU A 150 -3.76 20.96 11.63
N LYS A 151 -4.56 21.68 12.44
CA LYS A 151 -6.00 21.86 12.21
C LYS A 151 -6.32 22.78 11.02
N THR A 152 -5.38 23.61 10.56
CA THR A 152 -5.59 24.44 9.38
C THR A 152 -5.53 23.62 8.09
N THR A 153 -6.26 24.04 7.06
CA THR A 153 -6.21 23.43 5.71
C THR A 153 -4.79 23.27 5.17
N PRO A 154 -3.92 24.31 5.16
CA PRO A 154 -2.54 24.14 4.69
C PRO A 154 -1.70 23.21 5.56
N GLY A 155 -1.87 23.25 6.89
CA GLY A 155 -1.13 22.38 7.80
C GLY A 155 -1.51 20.92 7.66
N TYR A 156 -2.80 20.62 7.53
CA TYR A 156 -3.29 19.27 7.23
C TYR A 156 -2.72 18.75 5.90
N ILE A 157 -2.71 19.57 4.85
CA ILE A 157 -2.20 19.18 3.54
C ILE A 157 -0.69 18.89 3.61
N CYS A 158 0.10 19.79 4.20
CA CYS A 158 1.56 19.63 4.26
C CYS A 158 1.98 18.48 5.18
N CYS A 159 1.38 18.36 6.36
CA CYS A 159 1.83 17.41 7.37
C CYS A 159 1.22 16.02 7.20
N ILE A 160 0.01 15.88 6.64
CA ILE A 160 -0.68 14.59 6.54
C ILE A 160 -0.84 14.17 5.08
N LEU A 161 -1.49 14.98 4.25
CA LEU A 161 -1.85 14.58 2.89
C LEU A 161 -0.62 14.37 2.00
N LEU A 162 0.34 15.28 2.05
CA LEU A 162 1.55 15.26 1.23
C LEU A 162 2.44 14.03 1.51
N PRO A 163 2.84 13.72 2.76
CA PRO A 163 3.63 12.51 3.02
C PRO A 163 2.85 11.23 2.71
N PHE A 164 1.53 11.21 2.96
CA PHE A 164 0.69 10.07 2.61
C PHE A 164 0.60 9.86 1.09
N MET A 165 0.44 10.94 0.32
CA MET A 165 0.46 10.89 -1.15
C MET A 165 1.82 10.42 -1.67
N LEU A 166 2.91 10.90 -1.08
CA LEU A 166 4.27 10.48 -1.43
C LEU A 166 4.49 8.99 -1.18
N LEU A 167 3.99 8.47 -0.05
CA LEU A 167 4.01 7.04 0.25
C LEU A 167 3.24 6.23 -0.79
N ILE A 168 2.02 6.67 -1.14
CA ILE A 168 1.21 6.01 -2.17
C ILE A 168 1.93 6.03 -3.52
N LEU A 169 2.54 7.15 -3.91
CA LEU A 169 3.29 7.26 -5.16
C LEU A 169 4.51 6.35 -5.17
N ILE A 170 5.31 6.33 -4.09
CA ILE A 170 6.49 5.46 -3.98
C ILE A 170 6.06 3.99 -4.05
N GLN A 171 4.99 3.62 -3.35
CA GLN A 171 4.50 2.25 -3.32
C GLN A 171 3.88 1.86 -4.67
N GLY A 172 3.12 2.76 -5.30
CA GLY A 172 2.57 2.60 -6.64
C GLY A 172 3.67 2.41 -7.69
N LEU A 173 4.70 3.24 -7.67
CA LEU A 173 5.86 3.10 -8.56
C LEU A 173 6.61 1.78 -8.31
N ASN A 174 6.71 1.33 -7.06
CA ASN A 174 7.30 0.03 -6.73
C ASN A 174 6.47 -1.12 -7.28
N CYS A 175 5.15 -1.08 -7.10
CA CYS A 175 4.23 -2.06 -7.66
C CYS A 175 4.33 -2.10 -9.19
N ILE A 176 4.30 -0.94 -9.85
CA ILE A 176 4.45 -0.85 -11.32
C ILE A 176 5.80 -1.39 -11.76
N ARG A 177 6.88 -1.08 -11.05
CA ARG A 177 8.23 -1.57 -11.37
C ARG A 177 8.33 -3.09 -11.20
N LEU A 178 7.72 -3.65 -10.15
CA LEU A 178 7.69 -5.08 -9.90
C LEU A 178 6.87 -5.79 -10.98
N PHE A 179 5.70 -5.25 -11.32
CA PHE A 179 4.85 -5.77 -12.38
C PHE A 179 5.49 -5.70 -13.77
N ARG A 180 6.21 -4.60 -14.07
CA ARG A 180 6.99 -4.48 -15.32
C ARG A 180 8.11 -5.52 -15.40
N ARG A 181 8.80 -5.82 -14.29
CA ARG A 181 9.82 -6.88 -14.26
C ARG A 181 9.21 -8.24 -14.56
N TYR A 182 8.12 -8.57 -13.87
CA TYR A 182 7.38 -9.81 -14.08
C TYR A 182 6.90 -9.98 -15.53
N LYS A 183 6.32 -8.93 -16.13
CA LYS A 183 5.92 -8.96 -17.55
C LYS A 183 7.11 -9.11 -18.51
N ASN A 184 8.24 -8.48 -18.21
CA ASN A 184 9.43 -8.57 -19.05
C ASN A 184 10.06 -9.96 -18.99
N GLU A 185 10.09 -10.61 -17.82
CA GLU A 185 10.59 -11.98 -17.64
C GLU A 185 9.72 -12.97 -18.42
N GLN A 186 8.40 -12.94 -18.27
CA GLN A 186 7.50 -13.80 -19.06
C GLN A 186 7.63 -13.57 -20.57
N LYS A 187 7.77 -12.30 -21.00
CA LYS A 187 7.95 -12.01 -22.43
C LYS A 187 9.28 -12.56 -22.95
N ALA A 188 10.34 -12.52 -22.16
CA ALA A 188 11.64 -13.07 -22.51
C ALA A 188 11.61 -14.60 -22.59
N GLU A 189 10.95 -15.27 -21.65
CA GLU A 189 10.75 -16.73 -21.69
C GLU A 189 9.95 -17.15 -22.94
N LEU A 190 8.84 -16.47 -23.23
CA LEU A 190 8.03 -16.75 -24.41
C LEU A 190 8.79 -16.51 -25.72
N GLN A 191 9.65 -15.49 -25.77
CA GLN A 191 10.51 -15.23 -26.93
C GLN A 191 11.54 -16.34 -27.12
N GLN A 192 12.19 -16.79 -26.04
CA GLN A 192 13.14 -17.90 -26.10
C GLN A 192 12.47 -19.19 -26.56
N GLU A 193 11.27 -19.51 -26.05
CA GLU A 193 10.53 -20.70 -26.49
C GLU A 193 10.17 -20.63 -27.98
N ARG A 194 9.74 -19.46 -28.48
CA ARG A 194 9.47 -19.25 -29.91
C ARG A 194 10.72 -19.43 -30.77
N ASP A 195 11.84 -18.85 -30.36
CA ASP A 195 13.12 -18.96 -31.08
C ASP A 195 13.60 -20.42 -31.12
N GLN A 196 13.42 -21.18 -30.03
CA GLN A 196 13.73 -22.61 -29.98
C GLN A 196 12.83 -23.44 -30.90
N ILE A 197 11.52 -23.17 -30.91
CA ILE A 197 10.56 -23.84 -31.79
C ILE A 197 10.89 -23.55 -33.26
N GLU A 198 11.27 -22.32 -33.60
CA GLU A 198 11.65 -21.94 -34.96
C GLU A 198 12.95 -22.62 -35.41
N ALA A 199 13.95 -22.70 -34.53
CA ALA A 199 15.18 -23.46 -34.78
C ALA A 199 14.92 -24.96 -34.97
N GLN A 200 14.12 -25.58 -34.08
CA GLN A 200 13.72 -26.99 -34.20
C GLN A 200 12.95 -27.27 -35.49
N ARG A 201 12.03 -26.36 -35.89
CA ARG A 201 11.32 -26.47 -37.16
C ARG A 201 12.28 -26.39 -38.34
N ALA A 202 13.22 -25.47 -38.34
CA ALA A 202 14.23 -25.34 -39.40
C ALA A 202 15.10 -26.60 -39.52
N GLU A 203 15.55 -27.17 -38.40
CA GLU A 203 16.31 -28.44 -38.38
C GLU A 203 15.47 -29.61 -38.88
N SER A 204 14.22 -29.74 -38.42
CA SER A 204 13.31 -30.81 -38.86
C SER A 204 13.03 -30.75 -40.37
N MET A 205 12.89 -29.53 -40.93
CA MET A 205 12.68 -29.34 -42.37
C MET A 205 13.92 -29.76 -43.19
N LYS A 206 15.13 -29.45 -42.71
CA LYS A 206 16.38 -29.92 -43.34
C LYS A 206 16.51 -31.44 -43.30
N MET A 207 16.26 -32.06 -42.14
CA MET A 207 16.32 -33.51 -41.99
C MET A 207 15.30 -34.23 -42.90
N LEU A 208 14.09 -33.69 -43.03
CA LEU A 208 13.09 -34.22 -43.96
C LEU A 208 13.56 -34.15 -45.42
N GLN A 209 14.18 -33.03 -45.81
CA GLN A 209 14.72 -32.86 -47.16
C GLN A 209 15.85 -33.84 -47.45
N GLU A 210 16.76 -34.08 -46.49
CA GLU A 210 17.81 -35.10 -46.60
C GLU A 210 17.23 -36.51 -46.70
N LEU A 211 16.24 -36.86 -45.88
CA LEU A 211 15.54 -38.16 -45.97
C LEU A 211 14.86 -38.36 -47.32
N GLN A 212 14.24 -37.32 -47.87
CA GLN A 212 13.64 -37.38 -49.21
C GLN A 212 14.69 -37.59 -50.30
N ALA A 213 15.82 -36.90 -50.22
CA ALA A 213 16.94 -37.06 -51.15
C ALA A 213 17.56 -38.48 -51.07
N LEU A 214 17.75 -39.00 -49.86
CA LEU A 214 18.26 -40.36 -49.64
C LEU A 214 17.25 -41.40 -50.16
N LYS A 215 15.95 -41.22 -49.90
CA LYS A 215 14.90 -42.08 -50.44
C LYS A 215 14.91 -42.08 -51.97
N ALA A 216 15.08 -40.91 -52.60
CA ALA A 216 15.19 -40.81 -54.06
C ALA A 216 16.43 -41.56 -54.59
N GLN A 217 17.59 -41.45 -53.94
CA GLN A 217 18.80 -42.21 -54.29
C GLN A 217 18.62 -43.72 -54.11
N MET A 218 18.00 -44.16 -53.01
CA MET A 218 17.72 -45.59 -52.82
C MET A 218 16.73 -46.11 -53.86
N SER A 219 15.72 -45.32 -54.23
CA SER A 219 14.78 -45.71 -55.29
C SER A 219 15.45 -45.82 -56.66
N SER A 220 16.42 -44.96 -56.99
CA SER A 220 17.17 -45.08 -58.24
C SER A 220 18.17 -46.25 -58.23
N GLN A 221 18.78 -46.57 -57.07
CA GLN A 221 19.57 -47.79 -56.89
C GLN A 221 18.72 -49.07 -57.01
N HIS A 222 17.51 -49.09 -56.44
CA HIS A 222 16.60 -50.23 -56.59
C HIS A 222 16.10 -50.38 -58.03
N ALA A 223 15.76 -49.27 -58.71
CA ALA A 223 15.35 -49.30 -60.12
C ALA A 223 16.47 -49.77 -61.06
N SER A 224 17.73 -49.45 -60.77
CA SER A 224 18.89 -49.95 -61.55
C SER A 224 19.20 -51.42 -61.25
N ALA A 225 19.04 -51.89 -60.00
CA ALA A 225 19.14 -53.30 -59.65
C ALA A 225 18.00 -54.16 -60.25
N ASP A 226 16.78 -53.63 -60.33
CA ASP A 226 15.64 -54.30 -60.95
C ASP A 226 15.76 -54.35 -62.49
N SER A 227 16.34 -53.32 -63.13
CA SER A 227 16.67 -53.37 -64.57
C SER A 227 17.81 -54.37 -64.89
N GLU A 228 18.82 -54.51 -64.04
CA GLU A 228 19.86 -55.55 -64.22
C GLU A 228 19.30 -56.98 -64.06
N ASN A 229 18.29 -57.16 -63.19
CA ASN A 229 17.67 -58.47 -62.97
C ASN A 229 16.65 -58.85 -64.06
N GLN A 230 15.99 -57.87 -64.70
CA GLN A 230 15.18 -58.10 -65.92
C GLN A 230 16.04 -58.45 -67.14
N THR A 231 17.21 -57.82 -67.29
CA THR A 231 18.13 -58.11 -68.42
C THR A 231 18.71 -59.53 -68.33
N LYS A 232 18.89 -60.08 -67.12
CA LYS A 232 19.30 -61.49 -66.90
C LYS A 232 18.17 -62.52 -67.04
N ALA A 233 16.91 -62.11 -66.89
CA ALA A 233 15.76 -63.00 -67.05
C ALA A 233 15.37 -63.21 -68.52
N GLU A 234 15.62 -62.22 -69.39
CA GLU A 234 15.32 -62.33 -70.83
C GLU A 234 16.32 -63.19 -71.63
N GLU A 235 17.57 -63.35 -71.19
CA GLU A 235 18.55 -64.25 -71.84
C GLU A 235 18.28 -65.75 -71.60
N SER A 236 17.49 -66.13 -70.58
CA SER A 236 17.23 -67.54 -70.26
C SER A 236 15.99 -68.14 -70.94
N SER A 237 15.17 -67.35 -71.65
CA SER A 237 13.89 -67.82 -72.24
C SER A 237 13.88 -67.89 -73.77
N ALA A 238 15.04 -67.99 -74.42
CA ALA A 238 15.16 -68.11 -75.88
C ALA A 238 15.63 -69.50 -76.33
N ASN A 239 14.96 -70.58 -75.92
CA ASN A 239 14.92 -71.79 -76.74
C ASN A 239 13.75 -72.71 -76.35
N LYS A 240 12.77 -72.84 -77.26
CA LYS A 240 12.02 -74.07 -77.63
C LYS A 240 10.53 -73.80 -77.94
N THR A 241 10.23 -73.71 -79.24
CA THR A 241 8.91 -73.94 -79.88
C THR A 241 8.73 -75.44 -80.21
N PRO A 242 7.58 -75.91 -80.76
CA PRO A 242 6.18 -75.44 -80.70
C PRO A 242 5.13 -76.58 -80.51
N ASN A 243 3.87 -76.24 -80.19
CA ASN A 243 2.63 -76.83 -80.80
C ASN A 243 1.39 -76.05 -80.27
N VAL A 244 0.53 -75.45 -81.11
CA VAL A 244 -0.73 -76.00 -81.69
C VAL A 244 -1.65 -76.52 -80.56
N ASP A 245 -2.82 -75.97 -80.25
CA ASP A 245 -3.98 -75.85 -81.14
C ASP A 245 -5.12 -74.99 -80.54
N THR A 246 -5.92 -74.41 -81.46
CA THR A 246 -7.37 -74.10 -81.43
C THR A 246 -8.13 -73.44 -80.24
N ALA A 247 -8.77 -72.30 -80.61
CA ALA A 247 -10.21 -72.05 -80.60
C ALA A 247 -10.93 -71.39 -79.39
N ASN A 248 -11.57 -70.27 -79.76
CA ASN A 248 -12.97 -69.87 -79.52
C ASN A 248 -13.35 -69.01 -78.30
N GLY A 249 -14.05 -67.91 -78.63
CA GLY A 249 -15.31 -67.53 -77.97
C GLY A 249 -15.28 -66.30 -77.06
N THR A 250 -15.76 -65.15 -77.54
CA THR A 250 -17.06 -64.51 -77.14
C THR A 250 -17.10 -64.00 -75.69
N THR A 251 -16.96 -62.69 -75.47
CA THR A 251 -17.99 -61.61 -75.41
C THR A 251 -18.59 -61.41 -74.03
N ASP A 252 -18.82 -60.13 -73.74
CA ASP A 252 -19.87 -59.58 -72.88
C ASP A 252 -19.71 -59.75 -71.38
N THR A 253 -20.15 -58.84 -70.54
CA THR A 253 -20.46 -57.40 -70.55
C THR A 253 -20.81 -57.12 -69.08
N ASP A 254 -21.02 -55.86 -68.77
CA ASP A 254 -21.86 -55.39 -67.67
C ASP A 254 -21.24 -55.34 -66.28
N ALA A 255 -21.59 -54.41 -65.40
CA ALA A 255 -22.17 -53.06 -65.45
C ALA A 255 -22.45 -52.71 -63.96
N VAL A 256 -22.87 -51.47 -63.73
CA VAL A 256 -23.69 -51.01 -62.59
C VAL A 256 -22.89 -50.73 -61.30
N THR A 257 -22.60 -49.46 -60.95
CA THR A 257 -23.45 -48.50 -60.16
C THR A 257 -23.94 -49.09 -58.83
N SER A 258 -24.14 -48.41 -57.72
CA SER A 258 -24.11 -47.03 -57.23
C SER A 258 -24.40 -47.19 -55.72
N ASP A 259 -23.95 -46.26 -54.87
CA ASP A 259 -24.75 -45.66 -53.78
C ASP A 259 -23.79 -44.96 -52.80
N HIS A 260 -23.89 -43.64 -52.66
CA HIS A 260 -24.87 -42.84 -51.90
C HIS A 260 -24.36 -42.52 -50.49
N ASN A 261 -24.26 -41.21 -50.28
CA ASN A 261 -23.82 -40.43 -49.13
C ASN A 261 -24.94 -40.41 -48.03
N PRO A 262 -24.96 -39.43 -47.11
CA PRO A 262 -24.13 -39.14 -45.94
C PRO A 262 -24.87 -39.40 -44.61
N THR A 263 -24.16 -39.28 -43.48
CA THR A 263 -24.59 -38.44 -42.33
C THR A 263 -23.40 -38.09 -41.47
#